data_AF-A0AAD9H4M2-F1
#
_entry.id   AF-A0AAD9H4M2-F1
#
_cell.length_a   1.000
_cell.length_b   1.000
_cell.length_c   1.000
_cell.angle_alpha   90.00
_cell.angle_beta   90.00
_cell.angle_gamma   90.00
#
_symmetry.space_group_name_H-M   'P 1'
#
loop_
_entity.id
_entity.type
_entity.pdbx_description
1 polymer ?
#
loop_
_entity_poly.entity_id
_entity_poly.type
_entity_poly.pdbx_seq_one_letter_code
_entity_poly.pdbx_strand_id
1 'polypeptide(L)'
;MSDTATQSEKKTGDLVSGPARRGVDAEAAHCYVIDPAAEARLVRKQDLRVLPMVAGIEADLGLGAYGFNVGACLYYGVHFFADVPASLSVKRFVEEHLLGRRSRIITIGVGIFSLYLFPADPSETRIFDDEERALAMARIFRDQPAIREHKEKITWGLVKRGVVNVNVLVGAWIYTCDQITVQGLSIFTATILRLNYPGRSTVEIQLLSVPPSIFGMVFGLGVAYVTMKTRMHGVAIAACAGLNVVGYSIWLASTNVQARYAAIFLNTAGGYSFGTLILSWTLANAAPDTVRNVANGAVSGLANIGSIAATWSYINTDAKTGYRIGNGLNTATAASVVVASLGLAVYQKLENKKREQGGRDYRLEAPEDGVATLGHLHPDFRYIH
;
A
#
# COMPACT_ATOMS: atom_id res chain seq x y z
N MET A 1 -39.84 -26.45 -30.20
CA MET A 1 -38.67 -25.54 -30.13
C MET A 1 -39.07 -24.09 -29.80
N SER A 2 -40.28 -23.84 -29.26
CA SER A 2 -40.74 -22.50 -28.83
C SER A 2 -40.94 -22.33 -27.32
N ASP A 3 -40.94 -23.41 -26.53
CA ASP A 3 -41.33 -23.33 -25.11
C ASP A 3 -40.17 -23.09 -24.12
N THR A 4 -38.93 -23.16 -24.60
CA THR A 4 -37.73 -23.00 -23.74
C THR A 4 -37.35 -21.53 -23.53
N ALA A 5 -37.69 -20.65 -24.48
CA ALA A 5 -37.42 -19.21 -24.38
C ALA A 5 -38.36 -18.52 -23.37
N THR A 6 -39.63 -18.92 -23.33
CA THR A 6 -40.66 -18.31 -22.47
C THR A 6 -40.48 -18.70 -20.99
N GLN A 7 -39.87 -19.86 -20.69
CA GLN A 7 -39.50 -20.23 -19.32
C GLN A 7 -38.27 -19.47 -18.79
N SER A 8 -37.36 -19.06 -19.68
CA SER A 8 -36.19 -18.25 -19.31
C SER A 8 -36.62 -16.84 -18.89
N GLU A 9 -37.49 -16.18 -19.66
CA GLU A 9 -38.01 -14.85 -19.32
C GLU A 9 -38.88 -14.84 -18.07
N LYS A 10 -39.67 -15.90 -17.83
CA LYS A 10 -40.53 -15.98 -16.64
C LYS A 10 -39.73 -16.15 -15.34
N LYS A 11 -38.59 -16.85 -15.39
CA LYS A 11 -37.65 -16.93 -14.25
C LYS A 11 -36.93 -15.61 -13.97
N THR A 12 -36.74 -14.75 -14.96
CA THR A 12 -36.15 -13.42 -14.76
C THR A 12 -37.16 -12.44 -14.17
N GLY A 13 -38.44 -12.55 -14.53
CA GLY A 13 -39.52 -11.70 -14.02
C GLY A 13 -39.91 -11.96 -12.56
N ASP A 14 -39.91 -13.22 -12.12
CA ASP A 14 -40.27 -13.60 -10.73
C ASP A 14 -39.16 -13.30 -9.70
N LEU A 15 -37.95 -12.89 -10.14
CA LEU A 15 -36.86 -12.46 -9.25
C LEU A 15 -37.07 -11.03 -8.69
N VAL A 16 -38.05 -10.27 -9.21
CA VAL A 16 -38.23 -8.83 -8.90
C VAL A 16 -39.46 -8.56 -8.01
N SER A 17 -40.34 -9.53 -7.79
CA SER A 17 -41.56 -9.34 -6.98
C SER A 17 -41.46 -9.95 -5.59
N GLY A 18 -40.65 -9.35 -4.72
CA GLY A 18 -40.63 -9.62 -3.28
C GLY A 18 -40.26 -8.35 -2.52
N PRO A 19 -40.86 -8.07 -1.34
CA PRO A 19 -40.60 -6.83 -0.63
C PRO A 19 -39.13 -6.79 -0.18
N ALA A 20 -38.42 -5.77 -0.68
CA ALA A 20 -37.07 -5.33 -0.34
C ALA A 20 -36.44 -5.97 0.91
N ARG A 21 -35.75 -7.09 0.75
CA ARG A 21 -34.64 -7.47 1.64
C ARG A 21 -33.39 -6.79 1.10
N ARG A 22 -32.83 -5.83 1.86
CA ARG A 22 -31.59 -5.09 1.53
C ARG A 22 -30.33 -5.95 1.65
N GLY A 23 -30.31 -7.10 1.00
CA GLY A 23 -29.15 -7.99 0.98
C GLY A 23 -29.28 -8.92 -0.21
N VAL A 24 -28.29 -8.87 -1.11
CA VAL A 24 -28.13 -9.88 -2.16
C VAL A 24 -27.71 -11.17 -1.46
N ASP A 25 -28.48 -12.25 -1.63
CA ASP A 25 -28.14 -13.57 -1.06
C ASP A 25 -26.80 -14.05 -1.65
N ALA A 26 -25.82 -14.36 -0.77
CA ALA A 26 -24.45 -14.72 -1.16
C ALA A 26 -24.40 -15.94 -2.11
N GLU A 27 -25.32 -16.88 -1.92
CA GLU A 27 -25.45 -18.08 -2.75
C GLU A 27 -25.91 -17.76 -4.19
N ALA A 28 -26.75 -16.73 -4.36
CA ALA A 28 -27.18 -16.25 -5.67
C ALA A 28 -26.06 -15.48 -6.40
N ALA A 29 -25.18 -14.79 -5.66
CA ALA A 29 -24.03 -14.09 -6.24
C ALA A 29 -22.93 -15.06 -6.75
N HIS A 30 -22.74 -16.22 -6.11
CA HIS A 30 -21.79 -17.25 -6.57
C HIS A 30 -22.17 -17.89 -7.90
N CYS A 31 -23.48 -18.00 -8.20
CA CYS A 31 -24.00 -18.57 -9.45
C CYS A 31 -24.22 -17.52 -10.54
N TYR A 32 -23.90 -16.24 -10.28
CA TYR A 32 -24.13 -15.15 -11.22
C TYR A 32 -23.12 -15.19 -12.37
N VAL A 33 -23.61 -15.38 -13.59
CA VAL A 33 -22.78 -15.34 -14.80
C VAL A 33 -22.48 -13.87 -15.13
N ILE A 34 -21.22 -13.49 -15.02
CA ILE A 34 -20.77 -12.11 -15.28
C ILE A 34 -20.90 -11.81 -16.78
N ASP A 35 -21.87 -10.96 -17.14
CA ASP A 35 -22.00 -10.39 -18.47
C ASP A 35 -20.89 -9.35 -18.71
N PRO A 36 -20.00 -9.53 -19.71
CA PRO A 36 -18.93 -8.58 -20.03
C PRO A 36 -19.45 -7.16 -20.35
N ALA A 37 -20.66 -7.03 -20.90
CA ALA A 37 -21.24 -5.73 -21.24
C ALA A 37 -21.75 -4.99 -19.99
N ALA A 38 -22.38 -5.70 -19.06
CA ALA A 38 -22.75 -5.15 -17.75
C ALA A 38 -21.51 -4.79 -16.91
N GLU A 39 -20.47 -5.62 -16.99
CA GLU A 39 -19.17 -5.38 -16.35
C GLU A 39 -18.50 -4.09 -16.86
N ALA A 40 -18.48 -3.87 -18.18
CA ALA A 40 -17.97 -2.63 -18.77
C ALA A 40 -18.78 -1.39 -18.37
N ARG A 41 -20.12 -1.51 -18.22
CA ARG A 41 -20.98 -0.41 -17.74
C ARG A 41 -20.70 -0.06 -16.29
N LEU A 42 -20.55 -1.06 -15.42
CA LEU A 42 -20.23 -0.88 -14.00
C LEU A 42 -18.86 -0.21 -13.83
N VAL A 43 -17.84 -0.71 -14.54
CA VAL A 43 -16.50 -0.09 -14.56
C VAL A 43 -16.59 1.36 -15.02
N ARG A 44 -17.29 1.64 -16.13
CA ARG A 44 -17.45 3.02 -16.63
C ARG A 44 -18.16 3.95 -15.64
N LYS A 45 -19.13 3.45 -14.86
CA LYS A 45 -19.86 4.22 -13.83
C LYS A 45 -18.98 4.49 -12.59
N GLN A 46 -18.14 3.53 -12.20
CA GLN A 46 -17.10 3.71 -11.18
C GLN A 46 -16.03 4.70 -11.66
N ASP A 47 -15.60 4.58 -12.92
CA ASP A 47 -14.63 5.46 -13.57
C ASP A 47 -15.14 6.91 -13.69
N LEU A 48 -16.43 7.11 -13.95
CA LEU A 48 -17.04 8.43 -14.08
C LEU A 48 -17.30 9.16 -12.75
N ARG A 49 -17.36 8.44 -11.62
CA ARG A 49 -17.68 9.04 -10.30
C ARG A 49 -16.49 9.10 -9.33
N VAL A 50 -15.54 8.17 -9.42
CA VAL A 50 -14.43 8.04 -8.46
C VAL A 50 -13.09 8.45 -9.06
N LEU A 51 -12.86 8.10 -10.33
CA LEU A 51 -11.59 8.26 -11.03
C LEU A 51 -11.30 9.63 -11.71
N PRO A 52 -12.24 10.58 -11.94
CA PRO A 52 -11.90 11.84 -12.61
C PRO A 52 -10.90 12.72 -11.84
N MET A 53 -10.66 12.42 -10.55
CA MET A 53 -9.73 13.16 -9.71
C MET A 53 -8.28 12.63 -9.79
N VAL A 54 -8.04 11.47 -10.41
CA VAL A 54 -6.72 10.80 -10.46
C VAL A 54 -6.35 10.21 -11.85
N ALA A 55 -7.33 9.95 -12.73
CA ALA A 55 -7.18 8.99 -13.83
C ALA A 55 -6.77 9.52 -15.21
N GLY A 56 -6.21 10.72 -15.33
CA GLY A 56 -5.57 11.13 -16.59
C GLY A 56 -4.37 10.24 -16.94
N ILE A 57 -3.74 9.63 -15.94
CA ILE A 57 -2.49 8.86 -16.08
C ILE A 57 -2.76 7.35 -16.23
N GLU A 58 -3.85 6.83 -15.65
CA GLU A 58 -4.17 5.39 -15.66
C GLU A 58 -4.69 4.91 -17.03
N ALA A 59 -5.47 5.74 -17.73
CA ALA A 59 -6.00 5.45 -19.06
C ALA A 59 -4.90 5.44 -20.14
N ASP A 60 -3.91 6.33 -20.05
CA ASP A 60 -2.77 6.40 -20.96
C ASP A 60 -1.74 5.26 -20.72
N LEU A 61 -1.74 4.64 -19.53
CA LEU A 61 -0.80 3.58 -19.14
C LEU A 61 -1.37 2.15 -19.22
N GLY A 62 -2.66 1.97 -19.54
CA GLY A 62 -3.28 0.65 -19.69
C GLY A 62 -3.32 -0.19 -18.39
N LEU A 63 -3.45 0.49 -17.25
CA LEU A 63 -3.42 -0.15 -15.93
C LEU A 63 -4.82 -0.70 -15.57
N GLY A 64 -5.05 -2.00 -15.79
CA GLY A 64 -6.14 -2.79 -15.16
C GLY A 64 -5.98 -2.95 -13.63
N ALA A 65 -6.18 -4.15 -13.05
CA ALA A 65 -6.13 -4.49 -11.60
C ALA A 65 -4.76 -4.26 -10.87
N TYR A 66 -4.14 -3.10 -11.07
CA TYR A 66 -2.81 -2.65 -10.68
C TYR A 66 -2.87 -1.47 -9.67
N GLY A 67 -4.08 -1.09 -9.22
CA GLY A 67 -4.35 0.20 -8.58
C GLY A 67 -3.76 0.40 -7.18
N PHE A 68 -3.46 -0.65 -6.40
CA PHE A 68 -3.01 -0.45 -5.02
C PHE A 68 -1.57 0.08 -4.91
N ASN A 69 -0.60 -0.53 -5.61
CA ASN A 69 0.81 -0.13 -5.53
C ASN A 69 1.03 1.22 -6.23
N VAL A 70 0.36 1.41 -7.37
CA VAL A 70 0.37 2.68 -8.11
C VAL A 70 -0.32 3.76 -7.29
N GLY A 71 -1.49 3.47 -6.71
CA GLY A 71 -2.19 4.36 -5.79
C GLY A 71 -1.39 4.73 -4.56
N ALA A 72 -0.65 3.79 -3.96
CA ALA A 72 0.26 4.07 -2.84
C ALA A 72 1.42 4.97 -3.28
N CYS A 73 2.04 4.71 -4.45
CA CYS A 73 3.10 5.58 -4.99
C CYS A 73 2.59 6.97 -5.34
N LEU A 74 1.38 7.07 -5.94
CA LEU A 74 0.71 8.33 -6.23
C LEU A 74 0.32 9.07 -4.95
N TYR A 75 -0.13 8.36 -3.91
CA TYR A 75 -0.38 8.94 -2.59
C TYR A 75 0.87 9.60 -2.03
N TYR A 76 2.03 8.93 -2.06
CA TYR A 76 3.28 9.57 -1.66
C TYR A 76 3.64 10.77 -2.55
N GLY A 77 3.43 10.66 -3.86
CA GLY A 77 3.64 11.78 -4.80
C GLY A 77 2.79 13.00 -4.46
N VAL A 78 1.49 12.82 -4.22
CA VAL A 78 0.54 13.87 -3.80
C VAL A 78 0.85 14.37 -2.40
N HIS A 79 1.20 13.48 -1.47
CA HIS A 79 1.57 13.83 -0.10
C HIS A 79 2.77 14.78 -0.11
N PHE A 80 3.85 14.49 -0.85
CA PHE A 80 5.00 15.38 -0.93
C PHE A 80 4.71 16.68 -1.70
N PHE A 81 3.90 16.62 -2.76
CA PHE A 81 3.43 17.82 -3.46
C PHE A 81 2.59 18.74 -2.57
N ALA A 82 1.90 18.19 -1.56
CA ALA A 82 1.14 18.95 -0.58
C ALA A 82 2.01 19.37 0.62
N ASP A 83 2.93 18.51 1.07
CA ASP A 83 3.74 18.70 2.27
C ASP A 83 4.85 19.73 2.07
N VAL A 84 5.42 19.84 0.86
CA VAL A 84 6.42 20.86 0.54
C VAL A 84 5.81 22.27 0.56
N PRO A 85 4.69 22.57 -0.15
CA PRO A 85 3.98 23.83 0.02
C PRO A 85 3.43 24.03 1.42
N ALA A 86 2.95 22.99 2.11
CA ALA A 86 2.46 23.12 3.49
C ALA A 86 3.59 23.52 4.45
N SER A 87 4.75 22.88 4.39
CA SER A 87 5.92 23.20 5.23
C SER A 87 6.48 24.59 4.93
N LEU A 88 6.52 25.00 3.65
CA LEU A 88 6.86 26.37 3.24
C LEU A 88 5.80 27.38 3.71
N SER A 89 4.52 27.03 3.61
CA SER A 89 3.41 27.89 4.00
C SER A 89 3.34 28.07 5.51
N VAL A 90 3.55 27.01 6.30
CA VAL A 90 3.63 27.09 7.76
C VAL A 90 4.76 28.04 8.17
N LYS A 91 5.95 27.96 7.56
CA LYS A 91 7.05 28.86 7.94
C LYS A 91 6.88 30.30 7.45
N ARG A 92 6.21 30.53 6.31
CA ARG A 92 5.99 31.86 5.74
C ARG A 92 4.71 32.54 6.28
N PHE A 93 3.74 31.76 6.75
CA PHE A 93 2.42 32.24 7.18
C PHE A 93 2.09 31.96 8.65
N VAL A 94 2.91 31.25 9.44
CA VAL A 94 2.74 31.23 10.91
C VAL A 94 3.10 32.58 11.55
N GLU A 95 3.77 33.47 10.82
CA GLU A 95 3.83 34.89 11.19
C GLU A 95 2.51 35.64 10.92
N GLU A 96 1.58 35.12 10.11
CA GLU A 96 0.27 35.74 9.85
C GLU A 96 -0.89 34.82 10.27
N HIS A 97 -1.42 35.11 11.47
CA HIS A 97 -2.44 34.39 12.25
C HIS A 97 -3.79 34.04 11.57
N LEU A 98 -3.97 34.23 10.25
CA LEU A 98 -5.26 34.13 9.56
C LEU A 98 -5.41 32.92 8.62
N LEU A 99 -4.32 32.30 8.14
CA LEU A 99 -4.40 31.19 7.17
C LEU A 99 -4.52 29.80 7.81
N GLY A 100 -4.03 29.61 9.04
CA GLY A 100 -4.13 28.33 9.76
C GLY A 100 -5.58 27.92 10.11
N ARG A 101 -6.55 28.84 10.02
CA ARG A 101 -7.98 28.53 10.18
C ARG A 101 -8.63 28.06 8.87
N ARG A 102 -8.15 28.53 7.71
CA ARG A 102 -8.67 28.19 6.38
C ARG A 102 -8.22 26.80 5.91
N SER A 103 -6.97 26.41 6.19
CA SER A 103 -6.48 25.07 5.83
C SER A 103 -7.26 23.93 6.51
N ARG A 104 -7.68 24.13 7.77
CA ARG A 104 -8.48 23.15 8.53
C ARG A 104 -9.91 23.01 8.01
N ILE A 105 -10.49 24.09 7.49
CA ILE A 105 -11.84 24.04 6.89
C ILE A 105 -11.80 23.26 5.57
N ILE A 106 -10.73 23.39 4.79
CA ILE A 106 -10.54 22.62 3.55
C ILE A 106 -10.43 21.13 3.87
N THR A 107 -9.62 20.72 4.86
CA THR A 107 -9.49 19.30 5.22
C THR A 107 -10.78 18.71 5.79
N ILE A 108 -11.52 19.46 6.62
CA ILE A 108 -12.84 19.06 7.11
C ILE A 108 -13.84 18.95 5.94
N GLY A 109 -13.84 19.91 5.02
CA GLY A 109 -14.70 19.91 3.84
C GLY A 109 -14.44 18.71 2.93
N VAL A 110 -13.16 18.40 2.66
CA VAL A 110 -12.76 17.20 1.92
C VAL A 110 -13.18 15.92 2.66
N GLY A 111 -13.05 15.88 3.99
CA GLY A 111 -13.51 14.75 4.80
C GLY A 111 -15.02 14.53 4.77
N ILE A 112 -15.81 15.61 4.83
CA ILE A 112 -17.28 15.52 4.68
C ILE A 112 -17.65 15.09 3.26
N PHE A 113 -16.93 15.60 2.26
CA PHE A 113 -17.15 15.23 0.87
C PHE A 113 -16.77 13.77 0.58
N SER A 114 -15.70 13.25 1.21
CA SER A 114 -15.27 11.86 1.04
C SER A 114 -16.28 10.86 1.63
N LEU A 115 -17.00 11.22 2.70
CA LEU A 115 -18.10 10.39 3.24
C LEU A 115 -19.25 10.23 2.24
N TYR A 116 -19.44 11.19 1.33
CA TYR A 116 -20.45 11.09 0.28
C TYR A 116 -19.93 10.33 -0.95
N LEU A 117 -18.63 10.45 -1.25
CA LEU A 117 -18.00 9.89 -2.45
C LEU A 117 -17.63 8.40 -2.30
N PHE A 118 -17.21 7.97 -1.10
CA PHE A 118 -16.80 6.59 -0.81
C PHE A 118 -17.87 5.85 0.01
N PRO A 119 -18.74 5.05 -0.61
CA PRO A 119 -19.69 4.25 0.14
C PRO A 119 -18.97 3.08 0.83
N ALA A 120 -19.32 2.84 2.10
CA ALA A 120 -18.59 1.90 2.97
C ALA A 120 -18.77 0.41 2.61
N ASP A 121 -19.87 0.03 1.93
CA ASP A 121 -20.17 -1.36 1.61
C ASP A 121 -20.88 -1.46 0.25
N PRO A 122 -20.31 -2.18 -0.75
CA PRO A 122 -20.93 -2.38 -2.07
C PRO A 122 -22.37 -2.93 -1.98
N SER A 123 -22.69 -3.69 -0.93
CA SER A 123 -24.02 -4.27 -0.68
C SER A 123 -25.07 -3.28 -0.18
N GLU A 124 -24.66 -2.15 0.41
CA GLU A 124 -25.57 -1.15 0.98
C GLU A 124 -25.49 0.21 0.27
N THR A 125 -24.66 0.34 -0.77
CA THR A 125 -24.47 1.64 -1.44
C THR A 125 -25.76 2.15 -2.07
N ARG A 126 -25.95 3.47 -2.01
CA ARG A 126 -26.97 4.21 -2.79
C ARG A 126 -26.54 4.46 -4.24
N ILE A 127 -25.37 3.96 -4.63
CA ILE A 127 -24.71 4.26 -5.91
C ILE A 127 -25.02 3.21 -6.96
N PHE A 128 -25.23 1.96 -6.54
CA PHE A 128 -25.51 0.83 -7.42
C PHE A 128 -27.00 0.48 -7.43
N ASP A 129 -27.52 0.20 -8.63
CA ASP A 129 -28.81 -0.44 -8.81
C ASP A 129 -28.72 -1.93 -8.41
N ASP A 130 -29.86 -2.61 -8.23
CA ASP A 130 -29.88 -3.97 -7.68
C ASP A 130 -29.09 -4.99 -8.54
N GLU A 131 -29.12 -4.84 -9.87
CA GLU A 131 -28.31 -5.65 -10.80
C GLU A 131 -26.81 -5.35 -10.72
N GLU A 132 -26.44 -4.06 -10.64
CA GLU A 132 -25.05 -3.61 -10.49
C GLU A 132 -24.45 -4.06 -9.17
N ARG A 133 -25.28 -4.09 -8.11
CA ARG A 133 -24.90 -4.60 -6.79
C ARG A 133 -24.64 -6.10 -6.84
N ALA A 134 -25.53 -6.88 -7.46
CA ALA A 134 -25.32 -8.32 -7.63
C ALA A 134 -24.03 -8.62 -8.42
N LEU A 135 -23.77 -7.85 -9.48
CA LEU A 135 -22.55 -7.96 -10.28
C LEU A 135 -21.28 -7.57 -9.50
N ALA A 136 -21.33 -6.50 -8.69
CA ALA A 136 -20.21 -6.08 -7.85
C ALA A 136 -19.88 -7.14 -6.78
N MET A 137 -20.91 -7.72 -6.17
CA MET A 137 -20.78 -8.81 -5.20
C MET A 137 -20.23 -10.07 -5.86
N ALA A 138 -20.73 -10.44 -7.05
CA ALA A 138 -20.23 -11.59 -7.81
C ALA A 138 -18.75 -11.43 -8.19
N ARG A 139 -18.29 -10.21 -8.50
CA ARG A 139 -16.86 -9.92 -8.71
C ARG A 139 -16.03 -10.16 -7.45
N ILE A 140 -16.49 -9.66 -6.29
CA ILE A 140 -15.80 -9.87 -5.01
C ILE A 140 -15.66 -11.37 -4.72
N PHE A 141 -16.75 -12.14 -4.88
CA PHE A 141 -16.72 -13.59 -4.69
C PHE A 141 -15.89 -14.34 -5.74
N ARG A 142 -15.86 -13.88 -7.00
CA ARG A 142 -15.01 -14.47 -8.06
C ARG A 142 -13.52 -14.24 -7.78
N ASP A 143 -13.16 -13.05 -7.36
CA ASP A 143 -11.79 -12.71 -7.00
C ASP A 143 -11.37 -13.41 -5.68
N GLN A 144 -12.33 -13.97 -4.94
CA GLN A 144 -12.15 -14.57 -3.61
C GLN A 144 -12.95 -15.88 -3.43
N PRO A 145 -12.60 -16.96 -4.17
CA PRO A 145 -13.35 -18.21 -4.13
C PRO A 145 -13.39 -18.89 -2.75
N ALA A 146 -12.52 -18.49 -1.82
CA ALA A 146 -12.49 -19.01 -0.44
C ALA A 146 -13.52 -18.34 0.50
N ILE A 147 -14.14 -17.24 0.11
CA ILE A 147 -15.07 -16.49 0.96
C ILE A 147 -16.51 -16.91 0.63
N ARG A 148 -17.18 -17.59 1.57
CA ARG A 148 -18.60 -17.97 1.47
C ARG A 148 -19.56 -16.94 2.06
N GLU A 149 -19.07 -15.99 2.87
CA GLU A 149 -19.87 -14.93 3.50
C GLU A 149 -19.25 -13.54 3.28
N HIS A 150 -20.06 -12.56 2.88
CA HIS A 150 -19.67 -11.15 2.65
C HIS A 150 -19.07 -10.45 3.89
N LYS A 151 -19.24 -11.03 5.10
CA LYS A 151 -18.73 -10.50 6.37
C LYS A 151 -18.24 -11.63 7.27
N GLU A 152 -17.07 -12.19 6.97
CA GLU A 152 -16.41 -13.14 7.86
C GLU A 152 -16.20 -12.49 9.25
N LYS A 153 -16.76 -13.09 10.30
CA LYS A 153 -16.64 -12.55 11.67
C LYS A 153 -15.17 -12.61 12.11
N ILE A 154 -14.66 -11.46 12.58
CA ILE A 154 -13.30 -11.37 13.13
C ILE A 154 -13.20 -12.27 14.35
N THR A 155 -12.58 -13.44 14.17
CA THR A 155 -12.32 -14.39 15.25
C THR A 155 -10.89 -14.19 15.75
N TRP A 156 -10.65 -14.37 17.04
CA TRP A 156 -9.32 -14.21 17.63
C TRP A 156 -8.27 -15.14 17.00
N GLY A 157 -8.69 -16.30 16.50
CA GLY A 157 -7.86 -17.19 15.69
C GLY A 157 -7.37 -16.56 14.38
N LEU A 158 -8.25 -15.86 13.65
CA LEU A 158 -7.91 -15.12 12.43
C LEU A 158 -6.97 -13.95 12.74
N VAL A 159 -7.18 -13.26 13.87
CA VAL A 159 -6.29 -12.18 14.30
C VAL A 159 -4.88 -12.69 14.58
N LYS A 160 -4.76 -13.77 15.38
CA LYS A 160 -3.46 -14.40 15.66
C LYS A 160 -2.78 -14.87 14.36
N ARG A 161 -3.55 -15.42 13.41
CA ARG A 161 -3.04 -15.80 12.07
C ARG A 161 -2.57 -14.60 11.26
N GLY A 162 -3.26 -13.47 11.34
CA GLY A 162 -2.86 -12.22 10.68
C GLY A 162 -1.59 -11.60 11.26
N VAL A 163 -1.38 -11.70 12.57
CA VAL A 163 -0.21 -11.08 13.22
C VAL A 163 1.03 -11.98 13.18
N VAL A 164 0.87 -13.29 13.44
CA VAL A 164 2.01 -14.23 13.63
C VAL A 164 2.47 -14.86 12.31
N ASN A 165 1.93 -14.43 11.18
CA ASN A 165 2.38 -14.90 9.87
C ASN A 165 3.80 -14.39 9.58
N VAL A 166 4.70 -15.26 9.15
CA VAL A 166 6.07 -14.91 8.77
C VAL A 166 6.14 -13.78 7.75
N ASN A 167 5.24 -13.75 6.75
CA ASN A 167 5.19 -12.67 5.77
C ASN A 167 4.82 -11.33 6.42
N VAL A 168 3.98 -11.35 7.45
CA VAL A 168 3.53 -10.16 8.17
C VAL A 168 4.58 -9.71 9.17
N LEU A 169 5.23 -10.62 9.88
CA LEU A 169 6.30 -10.30 10.83
C LEU A 169 7.54 -9.74 10.13
N VAL A 170 7.99 -10.39 9.05
CA VAL A 170 9.11 -9.88 8.23
C VAL A 170 8.69 -8.61 7.51
N GLY A 171 7.46 -8.54 6.99
CA GLY A 171 6.88 -7.34 6.40
C GLY A 171 6.86 -6.15 7.35
N ALA A 172 6.43 -6.37 8.58
CA ALA A 172 6.42 -5.37 9.65
C ALA A 172 7.84 -4.94 10.03
N TRP A 173 8.81 -5.86 10.09
CA TRP A 173 10.21 -5.50 10.32
C TRP A 173 10.78 -4.61 9.21
N ILE A 174 10.56 -5.01 7.94
CA ILE A 174 11.03 -4.23 6.79
C ILE A 174 10.36 -2.85 6.76
N TYR A 175 9.05 -2.78 7.00
CA TYR A 175 8.32 -1.51 7.04
C TYR A 175 8.69 -0.65 8.26
N THR A 176 9.08 -1.25 9.38
CA THR A 176 9.65 -0.51 10.52
C THR A 176 11.00 0.10 10.15
N CYS A 177 11.86 -0.66 9.48
CA CYS A 177 13.14 -0.14 8.97
C CYS A 177 12.95 0.97 7.95
N ASP A 178 11.94 0.84 7.07
CA ASP A 178 11.52 1.89 6.14
C ASP A 178 11.16 3.17 6.89
N GLN A 179 10.30 3.09 7.89
CA GLN A 179 9.87 4.25 8.66
C GLN A 179 11.04 4.92 9.40
N ILE A 180 12.04 4.16 9.87
CA ILE A 180 13.27 4.76 10.43
C ILE A 180 13.93 5.69 9.40
N THR A 181 14.05 5.21 8.16
CA THR A 181 14.68 5.96 7.06
C THR A 181 13.82 7.10 6.56
N VAL A 182 12.56 6.85 6.20
CA VAL A 182 11.66 7.86 5.62
C VAL A 182 11.37 8.96 6.62
N GLN A 183 11.10 8.61 7.88
CA GLN A 183 10.88 9.60 8.93
C GLN A 183 12.16 10.41 9.21
N GLY A 184 13.31 9.73 9.22
CA GLY A 184 14.62 10.38 9.39
C GLY A 184 14.92 11.38 8.28
N LEU A 185 14.71 10.98 7.02
CA LEU A 185 14.89 11.86 5.86
C LEU A 185 13.93 13.06 5.94
N SER A 186 12.65 12.85 6.27
CA SER A 186 11.68 13.95 6.33
C SER A 186 12.06 15.01 7.39
N ILE A 187 12.41 14.58 8.60
CA ILE A 187 12.68 15.52 9.71
C ILE A 187 14.06 16.17 9.58
N PHE A 188 15.08 15.40 9.21
CA PHE A 188 16.47 15.83 9.37
C PHE A 188 17.15 16.28 8.07
N THR A 189 16.58 16.06 6.88
CA THR A 189 17.20 16.48 5.61
C THR A 189 17.52 17.97 5.58
N ALA A 190 16.58 18.84 6.00
CA ALA A 190 16.83 20.29 6.02
C ALA A 190 17.92 20.69 7.03
N THR A 191 17.93 20.07 8.21
CA THR A 191 18.96 20.28 9.24
C THR A 191 20.34 19.85 8.75
N ILE A 192 20.38 18.70 8.07
CA ILE A 192 21.57 18.12 7.47
C ILE A 192 22.11 19.00 6.33
N LEU A 193 21.22 19.51 5.45
CA LEU A 193 21.60 20.44 4.39
C LEU A 193 22.13 21.75 4.95
N ARG A 194 21.57 22.24 6.06
CA ARG A 194 22.03 23.46 6.74
C ARG A 194 23.46 23.32 7.29
N LEU A 195 23.85 22.13 7.75
CA LEU A 195 25.24 21.86 8.14
C LEU A 195 26.21 21.92 6.96
N ASN A 196 25.78 21.43 5.79
CA ASN A 196 26.60 21.44 4.58
C ASN A 196 26.68 22.81 3.89
N TYR A 197 25.67 23.67 4.09
CA TYR A 197 25.57 25.00 3.49
C TYR A 197 25.29 26.09 4.56
N PRO A 198 26.23 26.37 5.47
CA PRO A 198 25.99 27.22 6.64
C PRO A 198 25.66 28.69 6.30
N GLY A 199 26.03 29.17 5.10
CA GLY A 199 25.77 30.54 4.65
C GLY A 199 24.46 30.75 3.88
N ARG A 200 23.67 29.70 3.62
CA ARG A 200 22.42 29.81 2.86
C ARG A 200 21.23 30.13 3.77
N SER A 201 20.27 30.89 3.24
CA SER A 201 19.03 31.20 3.94
C SER A 201 18.18 29.95 4.19
N THR A 202 17.29 30.00 5.19
CA THR A 202 16.36 28.90 5.48
C THR A 202 15.48 28.52 4.28
N VAL A 203 15.12 29.51 3.46
CA VAL A 203 14.31 29.30 2.24
C VAL A 203 15.12 28.54 1.18
N GLU A 204 16.38 28.91 0.97
CA GLU A 204 17.26 28.20 0.02
C GLU A 204 17.54 26.76 0.46
N ILE A 205 17.74 26.51 1.76
CA ILE A 205 17.94 25.15 2.28
C ILE A 205 16.70 24.28 2.04
N GLN A 206 15.50 24.84 2.24
CA GLN A 206 14.26 24.11 1.97
C GLN A 206 14.06 23.87 0.47
N LEU A 207 14.41 24.85 -0.38
CA LEU A 207 14.38 24.65 -1.82
C LEU A 207 15.34 23.53 -2.27
N LEU A 208 16.49 23.38 -1.62
CA LEU A 208 17.44 22.30 -1.90
C LEU A 208 16.93 20.91 -1.50
N SER A 209 15.97 20.80 -0.56
CA SER A 209 15.39 19.51 -0.17
C SER A 209 14.29 19.04 -1.13
N VAL A 210 13.76 19.90 -2.00
CA VAL A 210 12.66 19.54 -2.92
C VAL A 210 13.11 18.61 -4.06
N PRO A 211 14.22 18.88 -4.79
CA PRO A 211 14.63 18.04 -5.92
C PRO A 211 14.86 16.56 -5.56
N PRO A 212 15.53 16.22 -4.43
CA PRO A 212 15.66 14.81 -4.03
C PRO A 212 14.33 14.09 -3.82
N SER A 213 13.31 14.78 -3.29
CA SER A 213 11.98 14.20 -3.08
C SER A 213 11.24 13.95 -4.39
N ILE A 214 11.29 14.90 -5.33
CA ILE A 214 10.71 14.74 -6.68
C ILE A 214 11.39 13.58 -7.40
N PHE A 215 12.71 13.50 -7.34
CA PHE A 215 13.46 12.39 -7.93
C PHE A 215 13.04 11.05 -7.32
N GLY A 216 12.91 10.98 -5.99
CA GLY A 216 12.47 9.77 -5.32
C GLY A 216 11.05 9.33 -5.72
N MET A 217 10.14 10.28 -5.92
CA MET A 217 8.79 10.01 -6.43
C MET A 217 8.83 9.41 -7.85
N VAL A 218 9.54 10.04 -8.79
CA VAL A 218 9.63 9.57 -10.17
C VAL A 218 10.29 8.19 -10.23
N PHE A 219 11.36 8.00 -9.45
CA PHE A 219 12.04 6.72 -9.34
C PHE A 219 11.12 5.63 -8.74
N GLY A 220 10.39 5.95 -7.67
CA GLY A 220 9.43 5.04 -7.04
C GLY A 220 8.32 4.59 -7.97
N LEU A 221 7.76 5.50 -8.78
CA LEU A 221 6.78 5.14 -9.81
C LEU A 221 7.37 4.18 -10.86
N GLY A 222 8.61 4.43 -11.30
CA GLY A 222 9.30 3.54 -12.23
C GLY A 222 9.55 2.15 -11.65
N VAL A 223 10.03 2.08 -10.40
CA VAL A 223 10.26 0.82 -9.70
C VAL A 223 8.95 0.07 -9.45
N ALA A 224 7.89 0.77 -9.05
CA ALA A 224 6.57 0.16 -8.86
C ALA A 224 6.07 -0.45 -10.18
N TYR A 225 6.14 0.29 -11.29
CA TYR A 225 5.76 -0.21 -12.61
C TYR A 225 6.53 -1.48 -13.00
N VAL A 226 7.87 -1.45 -12.85
CA VAL A 226 8.72 -2.61 -13.16
C VAL A 226 8.39 -3.80 -12.27
N THR A 227 8.25 -3.58 -10.96
CA THR A 227 7.96 -4.63 -9.98
C THR A 227 6.60 -5.28 -10.22
N MET A 228 5.61 -4.51 -10.66
CA MET A 228 4.30 -5.05 -11.04
C MET A 228 4.38 -5.95 -12.27
N LYS A 229 5.23 -5.60 -13.25
CA LYS A 229 5.42 -6.41 -14.47
C LYS A 229 6.24 -7.68 -14.21
N THR A 230 7.28 -7.59 -13.39
CA THR A 230 8.16 -8.73 -13.09
C THR A 230 7.59 -9.62 -11.98
N ARG A 231 6.71 -9.07 -11.13
CA ARG A 231 6.21 -9.68 -9.88
C ARG A 231 7.32 -10.07 -8.90
N MET A 232 8.52 -9.51 -9.03
CA MET A 232 9.71 -9.81 -8.21
C MET A 232 9.87 -8.78 -7.09
N HIS A 233 8.99 -8.84 -6.09
CA HIS A 233 8.92 -7.82 -5.04
C HIS A 233 10.16 -7.85 -4.14
N GLY A 234 10.63 -9.04 -3.75
CA GLY A 234 11.78 -9.14 -2.87
C GLY A 234 13.08 -8.59 -3.47
N VAL A 235 13.31 -8.82 -4.78
CA VAL A 235 14.50 -8.32 -5.47
C VAL A 235 14.44 -6.80 -5.66
N ALA A 236 13.26 -6.27 -6.00
CA ALA A 236 13.07 -4.83 -6.13
C ALA A 236 13.30 -4.10 -4.79
N ILE A 237 12.73 -4.61 -3.69
CA ILE A 237 12.94 -4.08 -2.34
C ILE A 237 14.41 -4.15 -1.95
N ALA A 238 15.09 -5.27 -2.19
CA ALA A 238 16.51 -5.43 -1.91
C ALA A 238 17.38 -4.44 -2.70
N ALA A 239 17.08 -4.21 -3.98
CA ALA A 239 17.78 -3.24 -4.81
C ALA A 239 17.61 -1.80 -4.28
N CYS A 240 16.38 -1.41 -3.94
CA CYS A 240 16.07 -0.11 -3.36
C CYS A 240 16.73 0.09 -1.97
N ALA A 241 16.70 -0.92 -1.11
CA ALA A 241 17.40 -0.89 0.17
C ALA A 241 18.92 -0.82 -0.02
N GLY A 242 19.46 -1.47 -1.05
CA GLY A 242 20.86 -1.35 -1.45
C GLY A 242 21.26 0.09 -1.82
N LEU A 243 20.39 0.83 -2.52
CA LEU A 243 20.62 2.25 -2.79
C LEU A 243 20.73 3.07 -1.49
N ASN A 244 19.90 2.79 -0.49
CA ASN A 244 19.99 3.43 0.82
C ASN A 244 21.29 3.08 1.54
N VAL A 245 21.72 1.80 1.50
CA VAL A 245 23.02 1.41 2.06
C VAL A 245 24.14 2.22 1.41
N VAL A 246 24.14 2.36 0.09
CA VAL A 246 25.14 3.15 -0.64
C VAL A 246 25.06 4.63 -0.26
N GLY A 247 23.88 5.24 -0.26
CA GLY A 247 23.70 6.66 0.06
C GLY A 247 24.13 7.00 1.49
N TYR A 248 23.68 6.25 2.50
CA TYR A 248 24.14 6.45 3.87
C TYR A 248 25.62 6.11 4.08
N SER A 249 26.18 5.14 3.35
CA SER A 249 27.63 4.88 3.39
C SER A 249 28.45 6.04 2.83
N ILE A 250 28.03 6.62 1.70
CA ILE A 250 28.65 7.84 1.15
C ILE A 250 28.61 8.96 2.19
N TRP A 251 27.49 9.11 2.90
CA TRP A 251 27.35 10.09 3.96
C TRP A 251 28.38 9.92 5.09
N LEU A 252 28.55 8.67 5.55
CA LEU A 252 29.45 8.33 6.64
C LEU A 252 30.93 8.43 6.25
N ALA A 253 31.26 8.10 5.00
CA ALA A 253 32.64 8.06 4.51
C ALA A 253 33.13 9.41 3.97
N SER A 254 32.23 10.25 3.43
CA SER A 254 32.60 11.48 2.73
C SER A 254 32.29 12.73 3.54
N THR A 255 33.18 13.72 3.45
CA THR A 255 32.96 15.10 3.92
C THR A 255 32.64 16.05 2.77
N ASN A 256 32.68 15.58 1.52
CA ASN A 256 32.38 16.40 0.35
C ASN A 256 30.88 16.72 0.29
N VAL A 257 30.56 18.02 0.25
CA VAL A 257 29.19 18.54 0.26
C VAL A 257 28.37 18.07 -0.94
N GLN A 258 28.97 17.98 -2.14
CA GLN A 258 28.27 17.52 -3.35
C GLN A 258 27.99 16.01 -3.29
N ALA A 259 28.94 15.22 -2.79
CA ALA A 259 28.75 13.78 -2.60
C ALA A 259 27.63 13.49 -1.59
N ARG A 260 27.59 14.26 -0.49
CA ARG A 260 26.51 14.20 0.50
C ARG A 260 25.16 14.61 -0.07
N TYR A 261 25.14 15.63 -0.95
CA TYR A 261 23.90 16.00 -1.62
C TYR A 261 23.40 14.88 -2.55
N ALA A 262 24.28 14.27 -3.34
CA ALA A 262 23.95 13.12 -4.18
C ALA A 262 23.47 11.91 -3.36
N ALA A 263 24.03 11.67 -2.17
CA ALA A 263 23.57 10.63 -1.27
C ALA A 263 22.10 10.79 -0.84
N ILE A 264 21.62 12.04 -0.68
CA ILE A 264 20.21 12.29 -0.37
C ILE A 264 19.30 11.81 -1.50
N PHE A 265 19.69 11.99 -2.77
CA PHE A 265 18.92 11.48 -3.92
C PHE A 265 18.83 9.95 -3.93
N LEU A 266 19.93 9.26 -3.61
CA LEU A 266 19.94 7.80 -3.52
C LEU A 266 19.03 7.32 -2.37
N ASN A 267 19.11 7.97 -1.22
CA ASN A 267 18.33 7.62 -0.04
C ASN A 267 16.82 7.89 -0.22
N THR A 268 16.43 8.99 -0.86
CA THR A 268 15.03 9.29 -1.16
C THR A 268 14.48 8.35 -2.24
N ALA A 269 15.28 8.04 -3.26
CA ALA A 269 14.91 7.07 -4.30
C ALA A 269 14.70 5.66 -3.72
N GLY A 270 15.65 5.16 -2.92
CA GLY A 270 15.52 3.85 -2.30
C GLY A 270 14.37 3.80 -1.30
N GLY A 271 14.38 4.67 -0.28
CA GLY A 271 13.40 4.70 0.81
C GLY A 271 11.96 4.76 0.32
N TYR A 272 11.62 5.75 -0.51
CA TYR A 272 10.23 5.92 -0.95
C TYR A 272 9.74 4.76 -1.84
N SER A 273 10.64 4.16 -2.61
CA SER A 273 10.31 3.03 -3.49
C SER A 273 9.99 1.78 -2.69
N PHE A 274 10.84 1.37 -1.75
CA PHE A 274 10.59 0.10 -1.06
C PHE A 274 9.51 0.20 0.01
N GLY A 275 9.28 1.37 0.62
CA GLY A 275 8.18 1.58 1.56
C GLY A 275 6.81 1.28 0.97
N THR A 276 6.56 1.69 -0.28
CA THR A 276 5.32 1.38 -1.00
C THR A 276 5.21 -0.09 -1.41
N LEU A 277 6.33 -0.68 -1.85
CA LEU A 277 6.39 -2.07 -2.28
C LEU A 277 6.18 -3.05 -1.13
N ILE A 278 6.76 -2.81 0.05
CA ILE A 278 6.67 -3.76 1.16
C ILE A 278 5.24 -3.89 1.68
N LEU A 279 4.54 -2.77 1.89
CA LEU A 279 3.16 -2.80 2.37
C LEU A 279 2.29 -3.60 1.39
N SER A 280 2.41 -3.28 0.11
CA SER A 280 1.70 -3.96 -0.95
C SER A 280 2.00 -5.46 -1.02
N TRP A 281 3.29 -5.84 -0.94
CA TRP A 281 3.74 -7.23 -1.00
C TRP A 281 3.25 -8.05 0.19
N THR A 282 3.29 -7.47 1.41
CA THR A 282 2.79 -8.12 2.62
C THR A 282 1.28 -8.33 2.56
N LEU A 283 0.51 -7.34 2.11
CA LEU A 283 -0.95 -7.44 1.99
C LEU A 283 -1.38 -8.41 0.89
N ALA A 284 -0.65 -8.44 -0.24
CA ALA A 284 -0.92 -9.41 -1.30
C ALA A 284 -0.72 -10.86 -0.82
N ASN A 285 0.21 -11.08 0.12
CA ASN A 285 0.50 -12.39 0.72
C ASN A 285 -0.29 -12.69 2.00
N ALA A 286 -1.23 -11.82 2.38
CA ALA A 286 -2.17 -12.02 3.48
C ALA A 286 -3.57 -12.31 2.91
N ALA A 287 -4.06 -13.53 3.17
CA ALA A 287 -5.39 -13.98 2.78
C ALA A 287 -6.00 -14.82 3.92
N PRO A 288 -7.34 -14.75 4.15
CA PRO A 288 -8.38 -13.96 3.47
C PRO A 288 -8.36 -12.45 3.82
N ASP A 289 -9.29 -11.65 3.28
CA ASP A 289 -9.34 -10.19 3.47
C ASP A 289 -9.41 -9.75 4.94
N THR A 290 -10.10 -10.51 5.79
CA THR A 290 -10.09 -10.29 7.24
C THR A 290 -8.68 -10.31 7.80
N VAL A 291 -7.88 -11.30 7.38
CA VAL A 291 -6.46 -11.46 7.76
C VAL A 291 -5.61 -10.37 7.13
N ARG A 292 -5.90 -9.97 5.89
CA ARG A 292 -5.24 -8.84 5.21
C ARG A 292 -5.43 -7.52 5.96
N ASN A 293 -6.65 -7.22 6.40
CA ASN A 293 -6.96 -6.01 7.15
C ASN A 293 -6.27 -5.99 8.52
N VAL A 294 -6.28 -7.13 9.24
CA VAL A 294 -5.53 -7.27 10.49
C VAL A 294 -4.03 -7.13 10.25
N ALA A 295 -3.49 -7.75 9.20
CA ALA A 295 -2.09 -7.63 8.83
C ALA A 295 -1.71 -6.19 8.50
N ASN A 296 -2.56 -5.45 7.79
CA ASN A 296 -2.37 -4.03 7.51
C ASN A 296 -2.24 -3.21 8.80
N GLY A 297 -3.17 -3.42 9.74
CA GLY A 297 -3.14 -2.78 11.05
C GLY A 297 -1.89 -3.13 11.86
N ALA A 298 -1.47 -4.40 11.83
CA ALA A 298 -0.28 -4.87 12.55
C ALA A 298 1.02 -4.29 11.96
N VAL A 299 1.17 -4.35 10.62
CA VAL A 299 2.35 -3.83 9.90
C VAL A 299 2.46 -2.32 10.09
N SER A 300 1.36 -1.60 9.87
CA SER A 300 1.33 -0.13 10.03
C SER A 300 1.53 0.28 11.49
N GLY A 301 0.94 -0.45 12.45
CA GLY A 301 1.10 -0.20 13.88
C GLY A 301 2.55 -0.38 14.34
N LEU A 302 3.18 -1.50 13.98
CA LEU A 302 4.58 -1.77 14.33
C LEU A 302 5.54 -0.79 13.66
N ALA A 303 5.25 -0.36 12.43
CA ALA A 303 6.11 0.57 11.71
C ALA A 303 6.26 1.94 12.40
N ASN A 304 5.26 2.37 13.18
CA ASN A 304 5.37 3.61 13.98
C ASN A 304 6.48 3.55 15.04
N ILE A 305 6.88 2.36 15.49
CA ILE A 305 8.06 2.19 16.37
C ILE A 305 9.32 2.71 15.65
N GLY A 306 9.40 2.50 14.33
CA GLY A 306 10.47 3.02 13.48
C GLY A 306 10.50 4.55 13.44
N SER A 307 9.33 5.18 13.33
CA SER A 307 9.22 6.66 13.36
C SER A 307 9.66 7.24 14.71
N ILE A 308 9.35 6.57 15.83
CA ILE A 308 9.83 6.95 17.16
C ILE A 308 11.36 6.82 17.22
N ALA A 309 11.91 5.69 16.77
CA ALA A 309 13.35 5.45 16.74
C ALA A 309 14.08 6.49 15.87
N ALA A 310 13.53 6.87 14.71
CA ALA A 310 14.09 7.90 13.84
C ALA A 310 14.25 9.24 14.57
N THR A 311 13.21 9.65 15.30
CA THR A 311 13.18 10.93 16.02
C THR A 311 14.27 11.00 17.10
N TRP A 312 14.64 9.86 17.69
CA TRP A 312 15.69 9.79 18.72
C TRP A 312 17.08 9.49 18.16
N SER A 313 17.20 9.17 16.87
CA SER A 313 18.46 8.78 16.23
C SER A 313 19.36 9.96 15.83
N TYR A 314 18.79 11.15 15.61
CA TYR A 314 19.51 12.37 15.22
C TYR A 314 19.61 13.35 16.40
N ILE A 315 20.53 13.06 17.33
CA ILE A 315 20.71 13.82 18.57
C ILE A 315 21.58 15.05 18.31
N ASN A 316 21.24 16.20 18.92
CA ASN A 316 22.01 17.44 18.81
C ASN A 316 23.48 17.31 19.25
N THR A 317 23.77 16.42 20.19
CA THR A 317 25.13 16.14 20.65
C THR A 317 26.00 15.51 19.54
N ASP A 318 25.38 14.80 18.59
CA ASP A 318 26.05 14.18 17.45
C ASP A 318 26.10 15.08 16.19
N ALA A 319 25.56 16.30 16.28
CA ALA A 319 25.56 17.24 15.15
C ALA A 319 26.99 17.58 14.68
N LYS A 320 27.96 17.63 15.62
CA LYS A 320 29.39 17.90 15.33
C LYS A 320 30.05 16.81 14.48
N THR A 321 29.52 15.59 14.50
CA THR A 321 30.03 14.48 13.66
C THR A 321 29.33 14.39 12.31
N GLY A 322 28.31 15.23 12.06
CA GLY A 322 27.43 15.10 10.91
C GLY A 322 26.38 14.01 11.07
N TYR A 323 25.96 13.73 12.30
CA TYR A 323 24.94 12.73 12.67
C TYR A 323 25.34 11.29 12.30
N ARG A 324 26.55 10.86 12.65
CA ARG A 324 27.05 9.51 12.34
C ARG A 324 26.21 8.40 12.98
N ILE A 325 25.63 8.63 14.16
CA ILE A 325 24.79 7.65 14.85
C ILE A 325 23.51 7.39 14.06
N GLY A 326 22.78 8.45 13.70
CA GLY A 326 21.53 8.33 12.93
C GLY A 326 21.74 7.76 11.53
N ASN A 327 22.81 8.18 10.84
CA ASN A 327 23.14 7.65 9.51
C ASN A 327 23.69 6.21 9.58
N GLY A 328 24.41 5.86 10.65
CA GLY A 328 24.86 4.49 10.92
C GLY A 328 23.70 3.55 11.20
N LEU A 329 22.73 3.98 12.02
CA LEU A 329 21.49 3.24 12.25
C LEU A 329 20.77 2.96 10.94
N ASN A 330 20.58 3.99 10.10
CA ASN A 330 19.94 3.84 8.80
C ASN A 330 20.70 2.90 7.84
N THR A 331 22.02 2.90 7.88
CA THR A 331 22.83 1.97 7.08
C THR A 331 22.60 0.53 7.54
N ALA A 332 22.60 0.29 8.86
CA ALA A 332 22.40 -1.03 9.45
C ALA A 332 20.97 -1.55 9.20
N THR A 333 19.96 -0.71 9.36
CA THR A 333 18.56 -1.07 9.09
C THR A 333 18.36 -1.35 7.61
N ALA A 334 18.89 -0.52 6.70
CA ALA A 334 18.82 -0.76 5.25
C ALA A 334 19.52 -2.07 4.85
N ALA A 335 20.69 -2.37 5.43
CA ALA A 335 21.36 -3.65 5.21
C ALA A 335 20.52 -4.84 5.73
N SER A 336 19.85 -4.68 6.88
CA SER A 336 18.94 -5.70 7.39
C SER A 336 17.74 -5.93 6.47
N VAL A 337 17.24 -4.88 5.79
CA VAL A 337 16.16 -4.98 4.81
C VAL A 337 16.59 -5.79 3.59
N VAL A 338 17.83 -5.60 3.09
CA VAL A 338 18.35 -6.41 1.99
C VAL A 338 18.33 -7.90 2.34
N VAL A 339 18.81 -8.27 3.53
CA VAL A 339 18.82 -9.67 3.98
C VAL A 339 17.40 -10.19 4.20
N ALA A 340 16.54 -9.42 4.88
CA ALA A 340 15.18 -9.83 5.20
C ALA A 340 14.31 -9.99 3.94
N SER A 341 14.39 -9.07 2.97
CA SER A 341 13.62 -9.12 1.73
C SER A 341 14.04 -10.29 0.84
N LEU A 342 15.34 -10.51 0.63
CA LEU A 342 15.82 -11.66 -0.13
C LEU A 342 15.51 -12.98 0.58
N GLY A 343 15.66 -13.02 1.91
CA GLY A 343 15.31 -14.18 2.73
C GLY A 343 13.83 -14.52 2.62
N LEU A 344 12.95 -13.52 2.65
CA LEU A 344 11.51 -13.70 2.49
C LEU A 344 11.14 -14.19 1.09
N ALA A 345 11.74 -13.62 0.05
CA ALA A 345 11.54 -14.04 -1.33
C ALA A 345 11.95 -15.51 -1.56
N VAL A 346 13.11 -15.90 -1.00
CA VAL A 346 13.58 -17.29 -1.04
C VAL A 346 12.61 -18.20 -0.28
N TYR A 347 12.19 -17.82 0.93
CA TYR A 347 11.21 -18.57 1.71
C TYR A 347 9.91 -18.80 0.93
N GLN A 348 9.35 -17.74 0.34
CA GLN A 348 8.12 -17.81 -0.45
C GLN A 348 8.27 -18.69 -1.69
N LYS A 349 9.41 -18.59 -2.40
CA LYS A 349 9.71 -19.45 -3.54
C LYS A 349 9.83 -20.92 -3.15
N LEU A 350 10.50 -21.22 -2.04
CA LEU A 350 10.62 -22.59 -1.52
C LEU A 350 9.28 -23.16 -1.05
N GLU A 351 8.47 -22.36 -0.37
CA GLU A 351 7.14 -22.77 0.08
C GLU A 351 6.18 -22.99 -1.10
N ASN A 352 6.25 -22.18 -2.15
CA ASN A 352 5.51 -22.41 -3.40
C ASN A 352 5.93 -23.73 -4.06
N LYS A 353 7.25 -23.98 -4.19
CA LYS A 353 7.77 -25.24 -4.75
C LYS A 353 7.32 -26.46 -3.94
N LYS A 354 7.29 -26.35 -2.61
CA LYS A 354 6.82 -27.43 -1.72
C LYS A 354 5.32 -27.71 -1.92
N ARG A 355 4.51 -26.68 -2.18
CA ARG A 355 3.08 -26.81 -2.48
C ARG A 355 2.85 -27.43 -3.85
N GLU A 356 3.64 -27.08 -4.86
CA GLU A 356 3.58 -27.71 -6.19
C GLU A 356 3.90 -29.21 -6.15
N GLN A 357 4.72 -29.64 -5.20
CA GLN A 357 5.08 -31.05 -4.98
C GLN A 357 4.05 -31.81 -4.11
N GLY A 358 2.93 -31.20 -3.75
CA GLY A 358 1.92 -31.80 -2.87
C GLY A 358 2.32 -31.92 -1.40
N GLY A 359 3.46 -31.34 -1.00
CA GLY A 359 4.01 -31.46 0.35
C GLY A 359 3.19 -30.75 1.45
N ARG A 360 2.04 -30.16 1.09
CA ARG A 360 1.10 -29.47 1.98
C ARG A 360 -0.34 -29.97 1.85
N ASP A 361 -0.59 -31.01 1.05
CA ASP A 361 -1.94 -31.49 0.72
C ASP A 361 -2.64 -32.15 1.91
N TYR A 362 -1.85 -32.62 2.89
CA TYR A 362 -2.34 -33.07 4.20
C TYR A 362 -3.25 -32.05 4.92
N ARG A 363 -3.19 -30.76 4.53
CA ARG A 363 -4.06 -29.72 5.09
C ARG A 363 -5.51 -29.79 4.58
N LEU A 364 -5.75 -30.50 3.48
CA LEU A 364 -7.07 -30.73 2.90
C LEU A 364 -7.81 -31.89 3.59
N GLU A 365 -7.09 -32.72 4.35
CA GLU A 365 -7.67 -33.83 5.13
C GLU A 365 -8.41 -33.35 6.41
N ALA A 366 -8.43 -32.03 6.66
CA ALA A 366 -9.17 -31.42 7.75
C ALA A 366 -10.69 -31.39 7.46
N PRO A 367 -11.56 -31.32 8.48
CA PRO A 367 -13.01 -31.14 8.30
C PRO A 367 -13.33 -29.96 7.37
N GLU A 368 -14.41 -30.01 6.58
CA GLU A 368 -14.75 -29.01 5.55
C GLU A 368 -14.72 -27.56 6.05
N ASP A 369 -15.17 -27.32 7.30
CA ASP A 369 -15.13 -26.00 7.95
C ASP A 369 -13.68 -25.48 8.19
N GLY A 370 -12.74 -26.40 8.41
CA GLY A 370 -11.32 -26.12 8.59
C GLY A 370 -10.61 -25.75 7.29
N VAL A 371 -11.03 -26.36 6.16
CA VAL A 371 -10.43 -26.13 4.83
C VAL A 371 -10.77 -24.72 4.32
N ALA A 372 -12.01 -24.27 4.49
CA ALA A 372 -12.45 -22.94 4.09
C ALA A 372 -11.69 -21.81 4.81
N THR A 373 -11.24 -22.04 6.05
CA THR A 373 -10.53 -21.03 6.86
C THR A 373 -9.01 -21.05 6.70
N LEU A 374 -8.45 -21.89 5.81
CA LEU A 374 -7.00 -22.02 5.63
C LEU A 374 -6.35 -20.75 5.07
N GLY A 375 -7.04 -19.99 4.21
CA GLY A 375 -6.51 -18.73 3.65
C GLY A 375 -5.14 -18.92 2.98
N HIS A 376 -4.14 -18.14 3.41
CA HIS A 376 -2.75 -18.24 2.93
C HIS A 376 -2.07 -19.62 3.17
N LEU A 377 -2.62 -20.46 4.06
CA LEU A 377 -2.14 -21.82 4.31
C LEU A 377 -2.70 -22.85 3.32
N HIS A 378 -3.67 -22.48 2.50
CA HIS A 378 -4.27 -23.35 1.50
C HIS A 378 -3.21 -23.87 0.52
N PRO A 379 -3.19 -25.17 0.18
CA PRO A 379 -2.20 -25.74 -0.75
C PRO A 379 -2.18 -25.06 -2.12
N ASP A 380 -3.32 -24.60 -2.62
CA ASP A 380 -3.42 -23.86 -3.89
C ASP A 380 -2.98 -22.39 -3.81
N PHE A 381 -2.85 -21.83 -2.61
CA PHE A 381 -2.39 -20.45 -2.47
C PHE A 381 -0.93 -20.34 -2.93
N ARG A 382 -0.63 -19.33 -3.74
CA ARG A 382 0.71 -19.04 -4.26
C ARG A 382 1.19 -17.69 -3.75
N TYR A 383 2.33 -17.69 -3.07
CA TYR A 383 2.96 -16.44 -2.64
C TYR A 383 3.56 -15.69 -3.82
N ILE A 384 3.41 -14.37 -3.81
CA ILE A 384 4.18 -13.46 -4.63
C ILE A 384 5.55 -13.31 -3.96
N HIS A 385 6.65 -13.38 -4.72
CA HIS A 385 8.02 -13.41 -4.19
C HIS A 385 8.90 -12.24 -4.65
#